data_AF-A0A327HKE9-F1
#
_entry.id   AF-A0A327HKE9-F1
#
_cell.length_a   1.000
_cell.length_b   1.000
_cell.length_c   1.000
_cell.angle_alpha   90.00
_cell.angle_beta   90.00
_cell.angle_gamma   90.00
#
_symmetry.space_group_name_H-M   'P 1'
#
loop_
_entity.id
_entity.type
_entity.pdbx_description
1 polymer ?
#
loop_
_entity_poly.entity_id
_entity_poly.type
_entity_poly.pdbx_seq_one_letter_code
_entity_poly.pdbx_strand_id
1 'polypeptide(L)'
;MTDETTTSTISPELRIKELEEALKQETERVLKVYDAFSAQEQEITTLKAEIEVLEKEIVDREIEKEGIEALLTEKDNRLREIEMRGAKAGKQVEFLEPELEKMEEKYIREKNRLAKVFGISEELDNDLRLAVTELKARDDWYVAHMALFEDLNKAIKERYTMIEKAVEAERQSQHMQRAIEERMAEAIEARAAELSEEE
;
A
#
# COMPACT_ATOMS: atom_id res chain seq x y z
N MET A 1 123.51 -43.92 -69.53
CA MET A 1 122.06 -44.09 -69.29
C MET A 1 121.55 -42.72 -68.89
N THR A 2 121.23 -41.86 -69.85
CA THR A 2 119.89 -41.69 -70.50
C THR A 2 118.85 -41.15 -69.53
N ASP A 3 118.68 -39.83 -69.52
CA ASP A 3 117.41 -39.11 -69.72
C ASP A 3 117.71 -37.61 -69.53
N GLU A 4 117.88 -36.83 -70.59
CA GLU A 4 116.80 -36.14 -71.30
C GLU A 4 115.96 -35.22 -70.39
N THR A 5 116.37 -33.95 -70.40
CA THR A 5 115.54 -32.76 -70.36
C THR A 5 114.02 -32.98 -70.40
N THR A 6 113.34 -32.70 -69.29
CA THR A 6 112.04 -32.00 -69.33
C THR A 6 111.96 -30.98 -68.20
N THR A 7 112.82 -29.96 -68.24
CA THR A 7 112.37 -28.62 -67.85
C THR A 7 111.22 -28.31 -68.81
N SER A 8 110.00 -28.62 -68.38
CA SER A 8 108.80 -28.07 -69.00
C SER A 8 108.87 -26.58 -68.75
N THR A 9 109.59 -25.88 -69.63
CA THR A 9 109.43 -24.46 -69.85
C THR A 9 108.01 -24.34 -70.37
N ILE A 10 107.05 -24.32 -69.46
CA ILE A 10 105.68 -23.91 -69.75
C ILE A 10 105.89 -22.59 -70.46
N SER A 11 105.60 -22.56 -71.77
CA SER A 11 105.72 -21.34 -72.56
C SER A 11 105.04 -20.23 -71.77
N PRO A 12 105.60 -19.01 -71.66
CA PRO A 12 104.94 -17.89 -70.98
C PRO A 12 103.47 -17.76 -71.38
N GLU A 13 103.15 -18.09 -72.64
CA GLU A 13 101.78 -18.16 -73.17
C GLU A 13 100.89 -19.24 -72.53
N LEU A 14 101.42 -20.43 -72.23
CA LEU A 14 100.70 -21.49 -71.51
C LEU A 14 100.46 -21.10 -70.06
N ARG A 15 101.44 -20.46 -69.41
CA ARG A 15 101.30 -19.99 -68.02
C ARG A 15 100.31 -18.84 -67.90
N ILE A 16 100.30 -17.94 -68.89
CA ILE A 16 99.31 -16.87 -69.00
C ILE A 16 97.91 -17.49 -69.17
N LYS A 17 97.74 -18.49 -70.04
CA LYS A 17 96.46 -19.19 -70.20
C LYS A 17 95.97 -19.87 -68.92
N GLU A 18 96.84 -20.56 -68.19
CA GLU A 18 96.49 -21.17 -66.90
C GLU A 18 96.02 -20.13 -65.87
N LEU A 19 96.70 -18.98 -65.82
CA LEU A 19 96.34 -17.88 -64.92
C LEU A 19 95.02 -17.21 -65.36
N GLU A 20 94.77 -17.06 -66.66
CA GLU A 20 93.51 -16.56 -67.20
C GLU A 20 92.33 -17.50 -66.88
N GLU A 21 92.53 -18.82 -67.01
CA GLU A 21 91.52 -19.84 -66.65
C GLU A 21 91.23 -19.83 -65.15
N ALA A 22 92.27 -19.75 -64.30
CA ALA A 22 92.12 -19.67 -62.85
C ALA A 22 91.44 -18.36 -62.42
N LEU A 23 91.80 -17.23 -63.05
CA LEU A 23 91.17 -15.93 -62.82
C LEU A 23 89.69 -15.99 -63.21
N LYS A 24 89.35 -16.64 -64.33
CA LYS A 24 87.97 -16.83 -64.76
C LYS A 24 87.17 -17.67 -63.77
N GLN A 25 87.73 -18.78 -63.30
CA GLN A 25 87.09 -19.64 -62.31
C GLN A 25 86.85 -18.91 -60.97
N GLU A 26 87.83 -18.13 -60.49
CA GLU A 26 87.63 -17.37 -59.27
C GLU A 26 86.67 -16.20 -59.45
N THR A 27 86.65 -15.56 -60.63
CA THR A 27 85.66 -14.52 -60.94
C THR A 27 84.24 -15.11 -60.93
N GLU A 28 84.04 -16.29 -61.51
CA GLU A 28 82.76 -17.02 -61.47
C GLU A 28 82.35 -17.43 -60.05
N ARG A 29 83.32 -17.83 -59.21
CA ARG A 29 83.06 -18.20 -57.81
C ARG A 29 82.65 -16.99 -56.98
N VAL A 30 83.35 -15.87 -57.14
CA VAL A 30 83.02 -14.60 -56.46
C VAL A 30 81.64 -14.11 -56.88
N LEU A 31 81.29 -14.17 -58.17
CA LEU A 31 79.95 -13.83 -58.66
C LEU A 31 78.86 -14.66 -57.99
N LYS A 32 79.02 -15.98 -57.91
CA LYS A 32 78.05 -16.87 -57.24
C LYS A 32 77.88 -16.54 -55.76
N VAL A 33 78.98 -16.23 -55.07
CA VAL A 33 78.96 -15.85 -53.66
C VAL A 33 78.28 -14.49 -53.48
N TYR A 34 78.56 -13.53 -54.37
CA TYR A 34 77.90 -12.22 -54.37
C TYR A 34 76.39 -12.34 -54.61
N ASP A 35 75.96 -13.14 -55.58
CA ASP A 35 74.54 -13.38 -55.85
C ASP A 35 73.83 -14.03 -54.64
N ALA A 36 74.49 -14.99 -53.99
CA ALA A 36 73.98 -15.61 -52.77
C ALA A 36 73.87 -14.61 -51.60
N PHE A 37 74.88 -13.76 -51.38
CA PHE A 37 74.84 -12.72 -50.36
C PHE A 37 73.76 -11.67 -50.64
N SER A 38 73.61 -11.25 -51.90
CA SER A 38 72.56 -10.31 -52.32
C SER A 38 71.16 -10.88 -52.08
N ALA A 39 70.94 -12.16 -52.40
CA ALA A 39 69.69 -12.85 -52.10
C ALA A 39 69.44 -12.95 -50.59
N GLN A 40 70.48 -13.27 -49.81
CA GLN A 40 70.37 -13.36 -48.35
C GLN A 40 70.10 -11.99 -47.70
N GLU A 41 70.69 -10.91 -48.21
CA GLU A 41 70.40 -9.55 -47.73
C GLU A 41 68.92 -9.20 -47.97
N GLN A 42 68.38 -9.52 -49.15
CA GLN A 42 66.95 -9.32 -49.43
C GLN A 42 66.07 -10.12 -48.45
N GLU A 43 66.37 -11.40 -48.24
CA GLU A 43 65.62 -12.23 -47.29
C GLU A 43 65.67 -11.67 -45.86
N ILE A 44 66.84 -11.21 -45.40
CA ILE A 44 66.98 -10.56 -44.09
C ILE A 44 66.12 -9.29 -44.00
N THR A 45 66.06 -8.48 -45.06
CA THR A 45 65.20 -7.28 -45.04
C THR A 45 63.72 -7.64 -44.98
N THR A 46 63.28 -8.68 -45.68
CA THR A 46 61.89 -9.17 -45.64
C THR A 46 61.55 -9.70 -44.24
N LEU A 47 62.40 -10.54 -43.67
CA LEU A 47 62.20 -11.09 -42.32
C LEU A 47 62.16 -10.00 -41.25
N LYS A 48 62.99 -8.96 -41.37
CA LYS A 48 62.95 -7.81 -40.45
C LYS A 48 61.62 -7.05 -40.55
N ALA A 49 61.08 -6.88 -41.75
CA ALA A 49 59.77 -6.24 -41.93
C ALA A 49 58.65 -7.10 -41.33
N GLU A 50 58.72 -8.43 -41.51
CA GLU A 50 57.75 -9.36 -40.91
C GLU A 50 57.82 -9.35 -39.38
N ILE A 51 59.03 -9.35 -38.80
CA ILE A 51 59.23 -9.21 -37.35
C ILE A 51 58.61 -7.92 -36.83
N GLU A 52 58.82 -6.78 -37.50
CA GLU A 52 58.25 -5.50 -37.06
C GLU A 52 56.71 -5.51 -37.05
N VAL A 53 56.09 -6.19 -38.03
CA VAL A 53 54.63 -6.35 -38.07
C VAL A 53 54.15 -7.24 -36.92
N LEU A 54 54.82 -8.38 -36.70
CA LEU A 54 54.48 -9.30 -35.61
C LEU A 54 54.65 -8.67 -34.23
N GLU A 55 55.69 -7.85 -34.03
CA GLU A 55 55.90 -7.12 -32.79
C GLU A 55 54.76 -6.13 -32.51
N LYS A 56 54.28 -5.41 -33.54
CA LYS A 56 53.11 -4.52 -33.41
C LYS A 56 51.85 -5.30 -33.07
N GLU A 57 51.60 -6.42 -33.75
CA GLU A 57 50.44 -7.27 -33.45
C GLU A 57 50.48 -7.85 -32.03
N ILE A 58 51.65 -8.21 -31.52
CA ILE A 58 51.81 -8.68 -30.14
C ILE A 58 51.43 -7.58 -29.15
N VAL A 59 51.91 -6.34 -29.37
CA VAL A 59 51.58 -5.20 -28.52
C VAL A 59 50.07 -4.93 -28.53
N ASP A 60 49.44 -4.91 -29.70
CA ASP A 60 47.99 -4.68 -29.80
C ASP A 60 47.20 -5.77 -29.06
N ARG A 61 47.60 -7.04 -29.20
CA ARG A 61 46.97 -8.16 -28.46
C ARG A 61 47.17 -8.06 -26.95
N GLU A 62 48.33 -7.60 -26.50
CA GLU A 62 48.59 -7.41 -25.06
C GLU A 62 47.67 -6.31 -24.50
N ILE A 63 47.50 -5.20 -25.23
CA ILE A 63 46.58 -4.11 -24.86
C ILE A 63 45.13 -4.60 -24.80
N GLU A 64 44.68 -5.35 -25.81
CA GLU A 64 43.33 -5.92 -25.84
C GLU A 64 43.10 -6.87 -24.66
N LYS A 65 44.07 -7.72 -24.37
CA LYS A 65 44.02 -8.65 -23.24
C LYS A 65 43.93 -7.90 -21.90
N GLU A 66 44.77 -6.90 -21.67
CA GLU A 66 44.69 -6.06 -20.46
C GLU A 66 43.33 -5.35 -20.34
N GLY A 67 42.80 -4.84 -21.45
CA GLY A 67 41.47 -4.23 -21.50
C GLY A 67 40.35 -5.20 -21.11
N ILE A 68 40.41 -6.44 -21.60
CA ILE A 68 39.44 -7.49 -21.25
C ILE A 68 39.57 -7.90 -19.78
N GLU A 69 40.79 -8.06 -19.26
CA GLU A 69 41.03 -8.41 -17.86
C GLU A 69 40.51 -7.33 -16.89
N ALA A 70 40.67 -6.05 -17.25
CA ALA A 70 40.10 -4.93 -16.50
C ALA A 70 38.57 -4.99 -16.45
N LEU A 71 37.92 -5.21 -17.60
CA LEU A 71 36.46 -5.34 -17.69
C LEU A 71 35.93 -6.56 -16.92
N LEU A 72 36.64 -7.68 -16.97
CA LEU A 72 36.27 -8.89 -16.23
C LEU A 72 36.31 -8.62 -14.73
N THR A 73 37.39 -7.98 -14.25
CA THR A 73 37.56 -7.61 -12.84
C THR A 73 36.44 -6.68 -12.35
N GLU A 74 36.07 -5.68 -13.16
CA GLU A 74 34.96 -4.77 -12.84
C GLU A 74 33.62 -5.54 -12.74
N LYS A 75 33.34 -6.42 -13.70
CA LYS A 75 32.13 -7.26 -13.70
C LYS A 75 32.07 -8.17 -12.48
N ASP A 76 33.17 -8.80 -12.10
CA ASP A 76 33.23 -9.67 -10.91
C ASP A 76 32.98 -8.90 -9.62
N ASN A 77 33.51 -7.68 -9.52
CA ASN A 77 33.24 -6.82 -8.37
C ASN A 77 31.77 -6.41 -8.30
N ARG A 78 31.17 -6.04 -9.44
CA ARG A 78 29.75 -5.70 -9.53
C ARG A 78 28.86 -6.90 -9.22
N LEU A 79 29.21 -8.09 -9.69
CA LEU A 79 28.49 -9.33 -9.41
C LEU A 79 28.47 -9.60 -7.91
N ARG A 80 29.65 -9.57 -7.26
CA ARG A 80 29.77 -9.75 -5.81
C ARG A 80 28.96 -8.73 -5.01
N GLU A 81 28.93 -7.48 -5.46
CA GLU A 81 28.13 -6.45 -4.80
C GLU A 81 26.62 -6.74 -4.88
N ILE A 82 26.15 -7.18 -6.05
CA ILE A 82 24.75 -7.57 -6.26
C ILE A 82 24.40 -8.81 -5.42
N GLU A 83 25.26 -9.81 -5.39
CA GLU A 83 25.07 -11.01 -4.56
C GLU A 83 24.97 -10.65 -3.08
N MET A 84 25.84 -9.76 -2.58
CA MET A 84 25.79 -9.27 -1.21
C MET A 84 24.49 -8.51 -0.93
N ARG A 85 24.05 -7.63 -1.86
CA ARG A 85 22.77 -6.92 -1.73
C ARG A 85 21.58 -7.89 -1.73
N GLY A 86 21.60 -8.89 -2.62
CA GLY A 86 20.58 -9.94 -2.68
C GLY A 86 20.51 -10.75 -1.39
N ALA A 87 21.66 -11.16 -0.82
CA ALA A 87 21.71 -11.86 0.44
C ALA A 87 21.16 -11.03 1.61
N LYS A 88 21.51 -9.74 1.68
CA LYS A 88 20.96 -8.82 2.70
C LYS A 88 19.45 -8.66 2.56
N ALA A 89 18.96 -8.44 1.34
CA ALA A 89 17.53 -8.32 1.08
C ALA A 89 16.78 -9.62 1.44
N GLY A 90 17.32 -10.78 1.07
CA GLY A 90 16.76 -12.09 1.46
C GLY A 90 16.64 -12.24 2.98
N LYS A 91 17.67 -11.84 3.75
CA LYS A 91 17.62 -11.85 5.21
C LYS A 91 16.62 -10.86 5.80
N GLN A 92 16.45 -9.70 5.18
CA GLN A 92 15.42 -8.74 5.60
C GLN A 92 14.02 -9.30 5.35
N VAL A 93 13.79 -9.95 4.21
CA VAL A 93 12.51 -10.60 3.90
C VAL A 93 12.22 -11.72 4.91
N GLU A 94 13.17 -12.63 5.16
CA GLU A 94 13.04 -13.70 6.16
C GLU A 94 12.67 -13.17 7.56
N PHE A 95 13.15 -11.99 7.93
CA PHE A 95 12.85 -11.38 9.22
C PHE A 95 11.49 -10.64 9.24
N LEU A 96 11.16 -9.92 8.17
CA LEU A 96 9.97 -9.07 8.09
C LEU A 96 8.69 -9.85 7.76
N GLU A 97 8.77 -10.95 7.01
CA GLU A 97 7.62 -11.78 6.65
C GLU A 97 6.84 -12.26 7.89
N PRO A 98 7.48 -12.85 8.92
CA PRO A 98 6.77 -13.27 10.13
C PRO A 98 6.18 -12.11 10.95
N GLU A 99 6.83 -10.94 10.94
CA GLU A 99 6.29 -9.75 11.63
C GLU A 99 5.05 -9.21 10.92
N LEU A 100 5.07 -9.23 9.58
CA LEU A 100 3.93 -8.86 8.75
C LEU A 100 2.75 -9.82 8.99
N GLU A 101 2.98 -11.13 8.96
CA GLU A 101 1.95 -12.14 9.23
C GLU A 101 1.31 -11.94 10.61
N LYS A 102 2.12 -11.74 11.66
CA LYS A 102 1.62 -11.44 13.02
C LYS A 102 0.82 -10.14 13.06
N MET A 103 1.19 -9.13 12.27
CA MET A 103 0.46 -7.87 12.21
C MET A 103 -0.89 -8.06 11.51
N GLU A 104 -0.91 -8.81 10.40
CA GLU A 104 -2.14 -9.17 9.68
C GLU A 104 -3.10 -9.97 10.57
N GLU A 105 -2.60 -10.95 11.34
CA GLU A 105 -3.41 -11.68 12.32
C GLU A 105 -4.03 -10.76 13.37
N LYS A 106 -3.24 -9.84 13.94
CA LYS A 106 -3.73 -8.86 14.92
C LYS A 106 -4.77 -7.95 14.29
N TYR A 107 -4.55 -7.51 13.05
CA TYR A 107 -5.50 -6.68 12.32
C TYR A 107 -6.82 -7.40 12.08
N ILE A 108 -6.79 -8.66 11.64
CA ILE A 108 -8.00 -9.48 11.45
C ILE A 108 -8.74 -9.67 12.78
N ARG A 109 -8.00 -9.96 13.86
CA ARG A 109 -8.59 -10.11 15.19
C ARG A 109 -9.29 -8.82 15.65
N GLU A 110 -8.65 -7.68 15.47
CA GLU A 110 -9.21 -6.39 15.85
C GLU A 110 -10.41 -6.00 14.98
N LYS A 111 -10.33 -6.25 13.66
CA LYS A 111 -11.45 -6.08 12.74
C LYS A 111 -12.66 -6.90 13.16
N ASN A 112 -12.47 -8.16 13.53
CA ASN A 112 -13.54 -9.03 14.01
C ASN A 112 -14.11 -8.56 15.36
N ARG A 113 -13.24 -8.11 16.28
CA ARG A 113 -13.67 -7.53 17.56
C ARG A 113 -14.54 -6.29 17.33
N LEU A 114 -14.10 -5.40 16.45
CA LEU A 114 -14.81 -4.18 16.12
C LEU A 114 -16.17 -4.48 15.48
N ALA A 115 -16.23 -5.42 14.54
CA ALA A 115 -17.49 -5.86 13.94
C ALA A 115 -18.50 -6.36 14.99
N LYS A 116 -18.03 -7.11 15.99
CA LYS A 116 -18.87 -7.57 17.11
C LYS A 116 -19.37 -6.40 17.97
N VAL A 117 -18.51 -5.42 18.28
CA VAL A 117 -18.92 -4.23 19.04
C VAL A 117 -19.97 -3.43 18.28
N PHE A 118 -19.80 -3.25 16.96
CA PHE A 118 -20.82 -2.61 16.13
C PHE A 118 -22.16 -3.34 16.16
N GLY A 119 -22.16 -4.68 16.05
CA GLY A 119 -23.40 -5.46 16.16
C GLY A 119 -24.11 -5.27 17.51
N ILE A 120 -23.36 -5.29 18.62
CA ILE A 120 -23.92 -5.04 19.95
C ILE A 120 -24.47 -3.61 20.06
N SER A 121 -23.78 -2.62 19.50
CA SER A 121 -24.26 -1.23 19.49
C SER A 121 -25.53 -1.06 18.67
N GLU A 122 -25.68 -1.78 17.55
CA GLU A 122 -26.89 -1.77 16.74
C GLU A 122 -28.07 -2.45 17.46
N GLU A 123 -27.82 -3.59 18.13
CA GLU A 123 -28.81 -4.23 19.00
C GLU A 123 -29.27 -3.28 20.12
N LEU A 124 -28.33 -2.61 20.80
CA LEU A 124 -28.64 -1.62 21.83
C LEU A 124 -29.46 -0.43 21.28
N ASP A 125 -29.17 0.06 20.07
CA ASP A 125 -29.95 1.15 19.46
C ASP A 125 -31.38 0.70 19.16
N ASN A 126 -31.55 -0.54 18.68
CA ASN A 126 -32.87 -1.12 18.43
C ASN A 126 -33.67 -1.29 19.73
N ASP A 127 -33.05 -1.82 20.79
CA ASP A 127 -33.68 -1.97 22.10
C ASP A 127 -34.07 -0.61 22.70
N LEU A 128 -33.20 0.39 22.56
CA LEU A 128 -33.49 1.75 23.02
C LEU A 128 -34.70 2.34 22.27
N ARG A 129 -34.77 2.18 20.94
CA ARG A 129 -35.92 2.63 20.15
C ARG A 129 -37.20 1.95 20.62
N LEU A 130 -37.17 0.63 20.83
CA LEU A 130 -38.31 -0.11 21.33
C LEU A 130 -38.77 0.43 22.70
N ALA A 131 -37.84 0.55 23.65
CA ALA A 131 -38.14 1.07 24.98
C ALA A 131 -38.75 2.49 24.94
N VAL A 132 -38.24 3.38 24.08
CA VAL A 132 -38.80 4.72 23.87
C VAL A 132 -40.23 4.64 23.32
N THR A 133 -40.50 3.76 22.36
CA THR A 133 -41.87 3.59 21.82
C THR A 133 -42.84 3.04 22.85
N GLU A 134 -42.41 2.09 23.69
CA GLU A 134 -43.22 1.52 24.76
C GLU A 134 -43.52 2.56 25.86
N LEU A 135 -42.51 3.34 26.26
CA LEU A 135 -42.68 4.43 27.22
C LEU A 135 -43.67 5.48 26.69
N LYS A 136 -43.58 5.83 25.41
CA LYS A 136 -44.53 6.75 24.79
C LYS A 136 -45.95 6.18 24.78
N ALA A 137 -46.11 4.91 24.40
CA ALA A 137 -47.42 4.25 24.43
C ALA A 137 -48.02 4.21 25.86
N ARG A 138 -47.17 3.97 26.87
CA ARG A 138 -47.57 4.04 28.28
C ARG A 138 -48.00 5.45 28.68
N ASP A 139 -47.24 6.47 28.31
CA ASP A 139 -47.54 7.85 28.64
C ASP A 139 -48.83 8.34 27.94
N ASP A 140 -49.02 7.99 26.67
CA ASP A 140 -50.25 8.26 25.91
C ASP A 140 -51.46 7.58 26.57
N TRP A 141 -51.31 6.33 27.02
CA TRP A 141 -52.34 5.62 27.77
C TRP A 141 -52.66 6.33 29.10
N TYR A 142 -51.64 6.73 29.88
CA TYR A 142 -51.83 7.46 31.13
C TYR A 142 -52.60 8.77 30.92
N VAL A 143 -52.23 9.57 29.92
CA VAL A 143 -52.91 10.84 29.61
C VAL A 143 -54.38 10.59 29.27
N ALA A 144 -54.67 9.61 28.41
CA ALA A 144 -56.04 9.27 28.03
C ALA A 144 -56.89 8.83 29.23
N HIS A 145 -56.32 8.08 30.17
CA HIS A 145 -57.04 7.61 31.36
C HIS A 145 -57.20 8.69 32.42
N MET A 146 -56.21 9.57 32.59
CA MET A 146 -56.31 10.71 33.52
C MET A 146 -57.38 11.70 33.09
N ALA A 147 -57.57 11.91 31.78
CA ALA A 147 -58.65 12.75 31.27
C ALA A 147 -60.04 12.25 31.72
N LEU A 148 -60.27 10.93 31.74
CA LEU A 148 -61.52 10.35 32.24
C LEU A 148 -61.76 10.65 33.72
N PHE A 149 -60.71 10.58 34.55
CA PHE A 149 -60.81 10.92 35.97
C PHE A 149 -61.07 12.42 36.19
N GLU A 150 -60.46 13.28 35.38
CA GLU A 150 -60.74 14.72 35.42
C GLU A 150 -62.20 15.02 35.05
N ASP A 151 -62.72 14.39 33.99
CA ASP A 151 -64.09 14.58 33.56
C ASP A 151 -65.10 14.00 34.57
N LEU A 152 -64.80 12.85 35.19
CA LEU A 152 -65.60 12.32 36.29
C LEU A 152 -65.62 13.30 37.48
N ASN A 153 -64.47 13.89 37.83
CA ASN A 153 -64.37 14.85 38.92
C ASN A 153 -65.18 16.13 38.62
N LYS A 154 -65.17 16.61 37.37
CA LYS A 154 -66.06 17.70 36.92
C LYS A 154 -67.53 17.31 37.08
N ALA A 155 -67.94 16.15 36.59
CA ALA A 155 -69.33 15.67 36.69
C ALA A 155 -69.79 15.51 38.14
N ILE A 156 -68.91 15.02 39.03
CA ILE A 156 -69.20 14.93 40.47
C ILE A 156 -69.42 16.32 41.07
N LYS A 157 -68.54 17.29 40.76
CA LYS A 157 -68.69 18.68 41.24
C LYS A 157 -69.98 19.30 40.72
N GLU A 158 -70.29 19.15 39.44
CA GLU A 158 -71.55 19.61 38.85
C GLU A 158 -72.75 19.02 39.59
N ARG A 159 -72.74 17.72 39.87
CA ARG A 159 -73.78 17.05 40.64
C ARG A 159 -73.94 17.65 42.04
N TYR A 160 -72.84 17.91 42.75
CA TYR A 160 -72.89 18.57 44.06
C TYR A 160 -73.54 19.95 43.97
N THR A 161 -73.14 20.78 42.99
CA THR A 161 -73.73 22.12 42.82
C THR A 161 -75.23 22.07 42.48
N MET A 162 -75.68 21.06 41.73
CA MET A 162 -77.11 20.86 41.46
C MET A 162 -77.88 20.47 42.72
N ILE A 163 -77.31 19.59 43.54
CA ILE A 163 -77.91 19.19 44.82
C ILE A 163 -78.01 20.39 45.75
N GLU A 164 -76.95 21.20 45.89
CA GLU A 164 -76.97 22.41 46.71
C GLU A 164 -78.07 23.38 46.25
N LYS A 165 -78.16 23.65 44.94
CA LYS A 165 -79.24 24.48 44.38
C LYS A 165 -80.64 23.92 44.65
N ALA A 166 -80.83 22.60 44.52
CA ALA A 166 -82.11 21.96 44.79
C ALA A 166 -82.48 22.03 46.28
N VAL A 167 -81.52 21.80 47.18
CA VAL A 167 -81.71 21.94 48.63
C VAL A 167 -82.05 23.38 49.01
N GLU A 168 -81.38 24.35 48.39
CA GLU A 168 -81.61 25.77 48.67
C GLU A 168 -82.97 26.24 48.11
N ALA A 169 -83.36 25.76 46.92
CA ALA A 169 -84.70 25.98 46.37
C ALA A 169 -85.79 25.34 47.24
N GLU A 170 -85.58 24.12 47.74
CA GLU A 170 -86.50 23.45 48.67
C GLU A 170 -86.61 24.21 49.99
N ARG A 171 -85.48 24.69 50.54
CA ARG A 171 -85.47 25.51 51.74
C ARG A 171 -86.24 26.82 51.54
N GLN A 172 -86.06 27.49 50.40
CA GLN A 172 -86.82 28.67 50.02
C GLN A 172 -88.32 28.36 49.85
N SER A 173 -88.66 27.23 49.21
CA SER A 173 -90.04 26.75 49.06
C SER A 173 -90.71 26.49 50.41
N GLN A 174 -90.02 25.81 51.34
CA GLN A 174 -90.52 25.56 52.70
C GLN A 174 -90.68 26.85 53.51
N HIS A 175 -89.73 27.78 53.39
CA HIS A 175 -89.89 29.11 53.99
C HIS A 175 -91.10 29.85 53.41
N MET A 176 -91.33 29.77 52.09
CA MET A 176 -92.50 30.36 51.45
C MET A 176 -93.80 29.68 51.89
N GLN A 177 -93.82 28.36 52.00
CA GLN A 177 -94.97 27.60 52.51
C GLN A 177 -95.31 28.01 53.95
N ARG A 178 -94.32 28.10 54.84
CA ARG A 178 -94.55 28.59 56.22
C ARG A 178 -95.12 30.00 56.24
N ALA A 179 -94.60 30.91 55.42
CA ALA A 179 -95.13 32.26 55.33
C ALA A 179 -96.57 32.30 54.78
N ILE A 180 -96.93 31.39 53.86
CA ILE A 180 -98.30 31.24 53.38
C ILE A 180 -99.22 30.65 54.48
N GLU A 181 -98.76 29.63 55.20
CA GLU A 181 -99.49 29.04 56.32
C GLU A 181 -99.73 30.05 57.44
N GLU A 182 -98.73 30.85 57.81
CA GLU A 182 -98.86 31.95 58.78
C GLU A 182 -99.90 32.97 58.31
N ARG A 183 -99.84 33.43 57.05
CA ARG A 183 -100.86 34.36 56.50
C ARG A 183 -102.26 33.75 56.45
N MET A 184 -102.36 32.44 56.17
CA MET A 184 -103.65 31.74 56.15
C MET A 184 -104.21 31.59 57.57
N ALA A 185 -103.36 31.27 58.55
CA ALA A 185 -103.72 31.22 59.96
C ALA A 185 -104.18 32.60 60.45
N GLU A 186 -103.43 33.66 60.16
CA GLU A 186 -103.82 35.05 60.44
C GLU A 186 -105.17 35.42 59.78
N ALA A 187 -105.40 35.01 58.53
CA ALA A 187 -106.67 35.28 57.84
C ALA A 187 -107.85 34.50 58.44
N ILE A 188 -107.63 33.25 58.86
CA ILE A 188 -108.64 32.42 59.55
C ILE A 188 -108.95 33.01 60.93
N GLU A 189 -107.92 33.44 61.67
CA GLU A 189 -108.05 34.06 62.99
C GLU A 189 -108.76 35.42 62.90
N ALA A 190 -108.44 36.24 61.90
CA ALA A 190 -109.17 37.47 61.60
C ALA A 190 -110.64 37.21 61.26
N ARG A 191 -110.94 36.18 60.45
CA ARG A 191 -112.33 35.79 60.15
C ARG A 191 -113.07 35.24 61.36
N ALA A 192 -112.39 34.51 62.24
CA ALA A 192 -112.95 33.99 63.47
C ALA A 192 -113.23 35.12 64.47
N ALA A 193 -112.37 36.13 64.53
CA ALA A 193 -112.58 37.35 65.30
C ALA A 193 -113.81 38.12 64.76
N GLU A 194 -113.94 38.30 63.44
CA GLU A 194 -115.12 38.93 62.82
C GLU A 194 -116.42 38.15 63.13
N LEU A 195 -116.40 36.81 63.09
CA LEU A 195 -117.55 35.96 63.47
C LEU A 195 -117.88 36.00 64.96
N SER A 196 -116.90 36.25 65.83
CA SER A 196 -117.11 36.42 67.28
C SER A 196 -117.59 37.81 67.68
N GLU A 197 -117.47 38.80 66.79
CA GLU A 197 -118.03 40.15 66.96
C GLU A 197 -119.47 40.26 66.43
N GLU A 198 -120.00 39.23 65.74
CA GLU A 198 -121.38 39.18 65.22
C GLU A 198 -122.38 38.37 66.09
N GLU A 199 -121.98 37.83 67.25
CA GLU A 199 -122.87 37.29 68.31
C GLU A 199 -123.15 38.29 69.44
#